data_AF-A0A4S2H8V9-F1
#
_entry.id   AF-A0A4S2H8V9-F1
#
_cell.length_a   1.000
_cell.length_b   1.000
_cell.length_c   1.000
_cell.angle_alpha   90.00
_cell.angle_beta   90.00
_cell.angle_gamma   90.00
#
_symmetry.space_group_name_H-M   'P 1'
#
loop_
_entity.id
_entity.type
_entity.pdbx_description
1 polymer ?
#
loop_
_entity_poly.entity_id
_entity_poly.type
_entity_poly.pdbx_seq_one_letter_code
_entity_poly.pdbx_strand_id
1 'polypeptide(L)'
;MALHDWRVLDVATFFGQVRQDAATSEQVDAVKQIAALIREDTIHRIALDMDHARTGSTQTGHIPDGVEIDASGLAREMVDAGLTRFALVHRQEVEPWWRDLIVAVSDLGVSTGEFARVSEAERWLQADRPP
;
A
#
# COMPACT_ATOMS: atom_id res chain seq x y z
N MET A 1 -0.46 6.14 -24.33
CA MET A 1 -0.26 6.55 -22.92
C MET A 1 0.89 5.73 -22.38
N ALA A 2 1.92 6.34 -21.78
CA ALA A 2 3.01 5.57 -21.19
C ALA A 2 2.44 4.78 -20.01
N LEU A 3 2.44 3.45 -20.09
CA LEU A 3 2.14 2.61 -18.93
C LEU A 3 3.32 2.79 -17.97
N HIS A 4 3.07 3.49 -16.87
CA HIS A 4 4.04 3.60 -15.80
C HIS A 4 3.94 2.33 -14.98
N ASP A 5 5.04 1.58 -14.92
CA ASP A 5 5.24 0.38 -14.11
C ASP A 5 5.28 0.66 -12.60
N TRP A 6 5.01 1.91 -12.21
CA TRP A 6 5.00 2.38 -10.83
C TRP A 6 3.86 3.35 -10.60
N ARG A 7 3.36 3.42 -9.35
CA ARG A 7 2.29 4.34 -8.96
C ARG A 7 2.39 4.74 -7.50
N VAL A 8 2.03 5.99 -7.20
CA VAL A 8 1.72 6.44 -5.85
C VAL A 8 0.21 6.28 -5.64
N LEU A 9 -0.17 5.56 -4.60
CA LEU A 9 -1.53 5.37 -4.17
C LEU A 9 -1.70 6.11 -2.85
N ASP A 10 -2.79 6.84 -2.66
CA ASP A 10 -3.12 7.38 -1.34
C ASP A 10 -3.98 6.39 -0.56
N VAL A 11 -3.83 6.37 0.77
CA VAL A 11 -4.57 5.46 1.64
C VAL A 11 -6.09 5.67 1.55
N ALA A 12 -6.60 6.86 1.25
CA ALA A 12 -8.03 7.07 1.09
C ALA A 12 -8.55 6.55 -0.27
N THR A 13 -7.74 6.52 -1.32
CA THR A 13 -8.08 5.76 -2.53
C THR A 13 -8.03 4.26 -2.27
N PHE A 14 -7.18 3.83 -1.35
CA PHE A 14 -6.97 2.42 -0.99
C PHE A 14 -8.02 1.86 -0.02
N PHE A 15 -8.41 2.63 1.00
CA PHE A 15 -9.39 2.26 2.04
C PHE A 15 -10.63 3.14 2.05
N GLY A 16 -10.67 4.29 1.38
CA GLY A 16 -11.85 5.16 1.39
C GLY A 16 -13.03 4.60 0.57
N GLN A 17 -12.83 3.55 -0.23
CA GLN A 17 -13.94 2.71 -0.71
C GLN A 17 -14.48 1.77 0.37
N VAL A 18 -13.67 1.43 1.37
CA VAL A 18 -14.13 0.77 2.57
C VAL A 18 -14.83 1.82 3.43
N ARG A 19 -16.16 1.81 3.41
CA ARG A 19 -16.96 2.68 4.29
C ARG A 19 -16.58 2.39 5.74
N GLN A 20 -16.64 3.39 6.62
CA GLN A 20 -16.40 3.20 8.06
C GLN A 20 -17.32 2.15 8.70
N ASP A 21 -18.43 1.82 8.03
CA ASP A 21 -19.41 0.81 8.46
C ASP A 21 -19.28 -0.51 7.68
N ALA A 22 -18.24 -0.65 6.85
CA ALA A 22 -18.02 -1.83 6.03
C ALA A 22 -17.59 -3.02 6.91
N ALA A 23 -18.24 -4.16 6.73
CA ALA A 23 -17.86 -5.39 7.42
C ALA A 23 -16.42 -5.79 7.06
N THR A 24 -15.75 -6.51 7.95
CA THR A 24 -14.39 -7.09 7.80
C THR A 24 -14.13 -7.68 6.41
N SER A 25 -15.15 -8.25 5.76
CA SER A 25 -15.08 -8.81 4.41
C SER A 25 -14.84 -7.78 3.29
N GLU A 26 -15.40 -6.57 3.39
CA GLU A 26 -15.20 -5.51 2.39
C GLU A 26 -13.80 -4.87 2.51
N GLN A 27 -13.19 -4.90 3.69
CA GLN A 27 -11.79 -4.52 3.91
C GLN A 27 -10.83 -5.52 3.27
N VAL A 28 -11.11 -6.82 3.39
CA VAL A 28 -10.38 -7.89 2.70
C VAL A 28 -10.54 -7.80 1.17
N ASP A 29 -11.64 -7.23 0.67
CA ASP A 29 -11.80 -7.02 -0.77
C ASP A 29 -11.01 -5.82 -1.30
N ALA A 30 -10.83 -4.74 -0.50
CA ALA A 30 -9.87 -3.68 -0.84
C ALA A 30 -8.44 -4.23 -0.94
N VAL A 31 -8.10 -5.20 -0.10
CA VAL A 31 -6.82 -5.95 -0.15
C VAL A 31 -6.66 -6.72 -1.47
N LYS A 32 -7.69 -7.45 -1.91
CA LYS A 32 -7.67 -8.14 -3.22
C LYS A 32 -7.60 -7.18 -4.41
N GLN A 33 -8.16 -5.97 -4.29
CA GLN A 33 -8.05 -4.95 -5.32
C GLN A 33 -6.59 -4.52 -5.55
N ILE A 34 -5.71 -4.59 -4.55
CA ILE A 34 -4.27 -4.30 -4.70
C ILE A 34 -3.61 -5.34 -5.60
N ALA A 35 -3.83 -6.62 -5.29
CA ALA A 35 -3.30 -7.71 -6.08
C ALA A 35 -3.86 -7.67 -7.52
N ALA A 36 -5.13 -7.27 -7.68
CA ALA A 36 -5.74 -7.04 -8.98
C ALA A 36 -5.08 -5.86 -9.71
N LEU A 37 -4.86 -4.71 -9.07
CA LEU A 37 -4.18 -3.55 -9.67
C LEU A 37 -2.76 -3.90 -10.13
N ILE A 38 -1.99 -4.64 -9.32
CA ILE A 38 -0.65 -5.08 -9.69
C ILE A 38 -0.70 -5.98 -10.95
N ARG A 39 -1.67 -6.91 -11.02
CA ARG A 39 -1.82 -7.83 -12.16
C ARG A 39 -2.38 -7.18 -13.42
N GLU A 40 -3.44 -6.39 -13.29
CA GLU A 40 -4.22 -5.85 -14.41
C GLU A 40 -3.59 -4.60 -15.01
N ASP A 41 -3.07 -3.69 -14.18
CA ASP A 41 -2.44 -2.45 -14.63
C ASP A 41 -0.91 -2.58 -14.81
N THR A 42 -0.32 -3.76 -14.58
CA THR A 42 1.14 -4.01 -14.64
C THR A 42 1.95 -3.04 -13.77
N ILE A 43 1.40 -2.68 -12.60
CA ILE A 43 2.05 -1.79 -11.63
C ILE A 43 2.87 -2.64 -10.67
N HIS A 44 4.16 -2.79 -10.96
CA HIS A 44 5.06 -3.63 -10.17
C HIS A 44 5.72 -2.87 -9.02
N ARG A 45 5.54 -1.53 -8.92
CA ARG A 45 6.21 -0.69 -7.91
C ARG A 45 5.20 0.29 -7.30
N ILE A 46 5.00 0.24 -6.00
CA ILE A 46 3.93 1.02 -5.34
C ILE A 46 4.52 1.84 -4.21
N ALA A 47 4.10 3.11 -4.11
CA ALA A 47 4.23 3.91 -2.90
C ALA A 47 2.85 4.18 -2.33
N LEU A 48 2.67 3.96 -1.03
CA LEU A 48 1.43 4.22 -0.32
C LEU A 48 1.57 5.49 0.53
N ASP A 49 0.81 6.53 0.19
CA ASP A 49 0.74 7.80 0.94
C ASP A 49 -0.31 7.72 2.05
N MET A 50 0.19 7.66 3.29
CA MET A 50 -0.60 7.62 4.51
C MET A 50 -1.08 9.01 4.95
N ASP A 51 -0.41 10.09 4.54
CA ASP A 51 -0.69 11.44 5.03
C ASP A 51 -1.78 12.17 4.22
N HIS A 52 -1.99 11.81 2.94
CA HIS A 52 -2.98 12.46 2.08
C HIS A 52 -4.44 12.11 2.42
N ALA A 53 -4.66 11.10 3.25
CA ALA A 53 -5.97 10.58 3.58
C ALA A 53 -6.75 11.44 4.60
N ARG A 54 -6.51 12.75 4.62
CA ARG A 54 -7.10 13.69 5.58
C ARG A 54 -8.28 14.45 4.96
N THR A 55 -9.38 13.74 4.74
CA THR A 55 -10.71 14.33 4.53
C THR A 55 -11.67 13.76 5.58
N GLY A 56 -11.69 14.40 6.75
CA GLY A 56 -12.61 14.08 7.84
C GLY A 56 -11.92 13.48 9.06
N SER A 57 -12.52 13.70 10.22
CA SER A 57 -11.97 13.58 11.58
C SER A 57 -11.61 12.16 12.05
N THR A 58 -11.39 11.22 11.14
CA THR A 58 -11.02 9.84 11.44
C THR A 58 -9.56 9.61 11.11
N GLN A 59 -8.84 9.12 12.10
CA GLN A 59 -7.48 8.63 12.00
C GLN A 59 -7.43 7.60 10.87
N THR A 60 -6.89 8.00 9.72
CA THR A 60 -6.87 7.16 8.53
C THR A 60 -5.80 6.09 8.66
N GLY A 61 -6.16 4.86 8.30
CA GLY A 61 -5.39 3.66 8.63
C GLY A 61 -5.91 2.92 9.87
N HIS A 62 -6.90 3.48 10.59
CA HIS A 62 -7.55 2.79 11.71
C HIS A 62 -8.44 1.65 11.23
N ILE A 63 -7.98 0.45 11.52
CA ILE A 63 -8.79 -0.76 11.41
C ILE A 63 -9.72 -0.79 12.63
N PRO A 64 -11.06 -0.91 12.45
CA PRO A 64 -11.99 -1.05 13.57
C PRO A 64 -11.59 -2.21 14.50
N ASP A 65 -11.73 -2.01 15.81
CA ASP A 65 -11.47 -3.05 16.81
C ASP A 65 -12.19 -4.37 16.43
N GLY A 66 -11.41 -5.45 16.30
CA GLY A 66 -11.91 -6.79 15.96
C GLY A 66 -11.73 -7.21 14.49
N VAL A 67 -11.14 -6.38 13.64
CA VAL A 67 -10.67 -6.78 12.31
C VAL A 67 -9.18 -7.10 12.35
N GLU A 68 -8.83 -8.34 12.04
CA GLU A 68 -7.44 -8.78 11.91
C GLU A 68 -7.08 -8.79 10.42
N ILE A 69 -6.21 -7.86 9.99
CA ILE A 69 -5.62 -7.91 8.66
C ILE A 69 -4.39 -8.81 8.71
N ASP A 70 -4.43 -9.91 7.98
CA ASP A 70 -3.27 -10.77 7.76
C ASP A 70 -2.29 -10.09 6.81
N ALA A 71 -1.36 -9.33 7.39
CA ALA A 71 -0.28 -8.65 6.66
C ALA A 71 0.59 -9.62 5.86
N SER A 72 0.78 -10.85 6.34
CA SER A 72 1.61 -11.87 5.67
C SER A 72 0.90 -12.44 4.44
N GLY A 73 -0.40 -12.76 4.58
CA GLY A 73 -1.24 -13.18 3.47
C GLY A 73 -1.31 -12.13 2.37
N LEU A 74 -1.52 -10.86 2.75
CA LEU A 74 -1.52 -9.74 1.81
C LEU A 74 -0.17 -9.55 1.11
N ALA A 75 0.93 -9.54 1.86
CA ALA A 75 2.26 -9.41 1.29
C ALA A 75 2.49 -10.48 0.21
N ARG A 76 2.13 -11.73 0.51
CA ARG A 76 2.24 -12.84 -0.44
C ARG A 76 1.42 -12.62 -1.70
N GLU A 77 0.16 -12.20 -1.58
CA GLU A 77 -0.67 -11.91 -2.76
C GLU A 77 -0.10 -10.78 -3.62
N MET A 78 0.46 -9.74 -3.01
CA MET A 78 1.09 -8.63 -3.73
C MET A 78 2.36 -9.09 -4.46
N VAL A 79 3.21 -9.89 -3.81
CA VAL A 79 4.41 -10.46 -4.45
C VAL A 79 4.04 -11.43 -5.57
N ASP A 80 3.08 -12.31 -5.34
CA ASP A 80 2.57 -13.25 -6.36
C ASP A 80 1.92 -12.51 -7.54
N ALA A 81 1.33 -11.34 -7.30
CA ALA A 81 0.83 -10.46 -8.34
C ALA A 81 1.96 -9.77 -9.16
N GLY A 82 3.20 -9.78 -8.65
CA GLY A 82 4.38 -9.24 -9.33
C GLY A 82 4.92 -7.96 -8.71
N LEU A 83 4.63 -7.65 -7.43
CA LEU A 83 5.26 -6.53 -6.74
C LEU A 83 6.78 -6.72 -6.67
N THR A 84 7.53 -5.67 -6.99
CA THR A 84 9.00 -5.63 -7.00
C THR A 84 9.56 -4.52 -6.12
N ARG A 85 8.78 -3.47 -5.85
CA ARG A 85 9.08 -2.40 -4.88
C ARG A 85 7.86 -1.94 -4.12
N PHE A 86 8.02 -1.72 -2.83
CA PHE A 86 6.98 -1.19 -1.96
C PHE A 86 7.51 -0.06 -1.08
N ALA A 87 6.85 1.09 -1.09
CA ALA A 87 7.21 2.21 -0.24
C ALA A 87 6.02 2.62 0.62
N LEU A 88 6.28 2.95 1.88
CA LEU A 88 5.32 3.59 2.76
C LEU A 88 5.73 5.05 2.97
N VAL A 89 4.80 5.96 2.74
CA VAL A 89 5.01 7.39 2.93
C VAL A 89 4.18 7.86 4.10
N HIS A 90 4.84 8.31 5.17
CA HIS A 90 4.17 8.82 6.35
C HIS A 90 5.07 9.81 7.11
N ARG A 91 4.47 10.88 7.63
CA ARG A 91 5.13 11.84 8.52
C ARG A 91 4.77 11.61 9.98
N GLN A 92 3.66 10.94 10.23
CA GLN A 92 3.13 10.66 11.55
C GLN A 92 3.37 9.20 11.90
N GLU A 93 3.10 8.86 13.16
CA GLU A 93 3.06 7.47 13.59
C GLU A 93 1.93 6.74 12.86
N VAL A 94 2.27 5.60 12.26
CA VAL A 94 1.33 4.71 11.57
C VAL A 94 1.00 3.52 12.46
N GLU A 95 -0.14 2.89 12.23
CA GLU A 95 -0.53 1.71 12.99
C GLU A 95 0.47 0.56 12.83
N PRO A 96 0.65 -0.31 13.85
CA PRO A 96 1.64 -1.38 13.82
C PRO A 96 1.53 -2.30 12.60
N TRP A 97 0.31 -2.61 12.17
CA TRP A 97 0.08 -3.53 11.05
C TRP A 97 0.63 -3.03 9.71
N TRP A 98 0.78 -1.70 9.53
CA TRP A 98 1.45 -1.12 8.36
C TRP A 98 2.93 -1.46 8.32
N ARG A 99 3.57 -1.44 9.50
CA ARG A 99 4.95 -1.88 9.64
C ARG A 99 5.05 -3.38 9.44
N ASP A 100 4.10 -4.15 9.98
CA ASP A 100 4.07 -5.60 9.79
C ASP A 100 3.94 -5.97 8.31
N LEU A 101 3.16 -5.21 7.53
CA LEU A 101 3.07 -5.38 6.07
C LEU A 101 4.40 -5.07 5.36
N ILE A 102 5.07 -3.97 5.70
CA ILE A 102 6.40 -3.67 5.15
C ILE A 102 7.38 -4.81 5.43
N VAL A 103 7.40 -5.30 6.67
CA VAL A 103 8.28 -6.39 7.08
C VAL A 103 7.95 -7.65 6.30
N ALA A 104 6.67 -8.04 6.21
CA ALA A 104 6.24 -9.22 5.47
C ALA A 104 6.59 -9.13 3.97
N VAL A 105 6.43 -7.97 3.34
CA VAL A 105 6.83 -7.73 1.94
C VAL A 105 8.35 -7.83 1.78
N SER A 106 9.11 -7.26 2.72
CA SER A 106 10.58 -7.34 2.73
C SER A 106 11.07 -8.78 2.88
N ASP A 107 10.45 -9.57 3.76
CA ASP A 107 10.80 -10.98 4.00
C ASP A 107 10.57 -11.87 2.77
N LEU A 108 9.64 -11.47 1.89
CA LEU A 108 9.40 -12.11 0.59
C LEU A 108 10.40 -11.68 -0.50
N GLY A 109 11.40 -10.87 -0.16
CA GLY A 109 12.47 -10.45 -1.07
C GLY A 109 12.14 -9.26 -1.95
N VAL A 110 11.03 -8.56 -1.69
CA VAL A 110 10.70 -7.30 -2.35
C VAL A 110 11.46 -6.16 -1.69
N SER A 111 11.99 -5.24 -2.50
CA SER A 111 12.68 -4.06 -1.96
C SER A 111 11.65 -3.12 -1.33
N THR A 112 11.86 -2.76 -0.07
CA THR A 112 10.95 -1.88 0.68
C THR A 112 11.63 -0.57 1.12
N GLY A 113 10.84 0.47 1.39
CA GLY A 113 11.35 1.73 1.93
C GLY A 113 10.29 2.56 2.66
N GLU A 114 10.72 3.30 3.68
CA GLU A 114 9.89 4.25 4.43
C GLU A 114 10.36 5.67 4.14
N PHE A 115 9.42 6.58 3.85
CA PHE A 115 9.73 7.95 3.44
C PHE A 115 8.81 8.96 4.14
N ALA A 116 9.34 10.14 4.44
CA ALA A 116 8.54 11.23 5.01
C ALA A 116 7.80 12.05 3.94
N ARG A 117 8.14 11.87 2.66
CA ARG A 117 7.59 12.66 1.54
C ARG A 117 7.38 11.78 0.30
N VAL A 118 6.26 12.00 -0.39
CA VAL A 118 5.94 11.30 -1.65
C VAL A 118 7.04 11.46 -2.69
N SER A 119 7.58 12.67 -2.84
CA SER A 119 8.63 12.94 -3.83
C SER A 119 9.92 12.14 -3.61
N GLU A 120 10.19 11.69 -2.38
CA GLU A 120 11.35 10.83 -2.07
C GLU A 120 11.06 9.39 -2.47
N ALA A 121 9.88 8.89 -2.13
CA ALA A 121 9.40 7.57 -2.56
C ALA A 121 9.32 7.48 -4.09
N GLU A 122 8.79 8.50 -4.78
CA GLU A 122 8.73 8.54 -6.25
C GLU A 122 10.11 8.42 -6.89
N ARG A 123 11.09 9.19 -6.41
CA ARG A 123 12.47 9.12 -6.90
C ARG A 123 13.05 7.72 -6.69
N TRP A 124 12.79 7.13 -5.53
CA TRP A 124 13.25 5.78 -5.23
C TRP A 124 12.58 4.72 -6.11
N LEU A 125 11.26 4.77 -6.34
CA LEU A 125 10.56 3.85 -7.24
C LEU A 125 11.10 3.93 -8.68
N GLN A 126 11.51 5.12 -9.11
CA GLN A 126 12.04 5.39 -10.46
C GLN A 126 13.52 5.06 -10.63
N ALA A 127 14.28 4.90 -9.53
CA ALA A 127 15.75 4.79 -9.56
C ALA A 127 16.29 3.57 -10.37
N ASP A 128 15.44 2.59 -10.70
CA ASP A 128 15.81 1.38 -11.46
C ASP A 128 15.37 1.39 -12.93
N ARG A 129 14.91 2.52 -13.47
CA ARG A 129 14.69 2.56 -14.94
C ARG A 129 16.05 2.44 -15.63
N PRO A 130 16.30 1.40 -16.45
CA PRO A 130 17.45 1.45 -17.34
C PRO A 130 17.31 2.69 -18.25
N PRO A 131 18.44 3.34 -18.59
CA PRO A 131 18.46 4.51 -19.47
C PRO A 131 17.87 4.23 -20.86
#